data_AF-A0A1H3GP70-F1
#
_entry.id   AF-A0A1H3GP70-F1
#
_cell.length_a   1.000
_cell.length_b   1.000
_cell.length_c   1.000
_cell.angle_alpha   90.00
_cell.angle_beta   90.00
_cell.angle_gamma   90.00
#
_symmetry.space_group_name_H-M   'P 1'
#
loop_
_entity.id
_entity.type
_entity.pdbx_description
1 polymer ?
#
loop_
_entity_poly.entity_id
_entity_poly.type
_entity_poly.pdbx_seq_one_letter_code
_entity_poly.pdbx_strand_id
1 'polypeptide(L)'
;MHGTCQGGMPTGVHAALSIDRVLNGKQPKLFRFGYYHTPVSLGRNDAVVQFTRPDDSPRRICLTGRMAVRYKETVTASPWPTYGRMKKMPVSGVFWPRGGRFTRVREAR
;
A
#
# COMPACT_ATOMS: atom_id res chain seq x y z
N MET A 1 -2.69 8.21 8.35
CA MET A 1 -2.37 6.82 7.97
C MET A 1 -3.43 5.94 8.61
N HIS A 2 -3.98 4.95 7.90
CA HIS A 2 -5.00 4.04 8.43
C HIS A 2 -4.36 2.79 9.04
N GLY A 3 -4.91 2.28 10.14
CA GLY A 3 -4.51 1.02 10.79
C GLY A 3 -4.95 -0.23 10.02
N THR A 4 -4.59 -0.33 8.75
CA THR A 4 -5.00 -1.42 7.84
C THR A 4 -3.85 -2.38 7.55
N CYS A 5 -4.16 -3.64 7.27
CA CYS A 5 -3.18 -4.64 6.83
C CYS A 5 -2.38 -4.23 5.57
N GLN A 6 -2.98 -3.46 4.66
CA GLN A 6 -2.31 -2.97 3.43
C GLN A 6 -1.05 -2.15 3.72
N GLY A 7 -1.01 -1.44 4.86
CA GLY A 7 0.13 -0.63 5.27
C GLY A 7 1.32 -1.44 5.80
N GLY A 8 1.14 -2.73 6.10
CA GLY A 8 2.16 -3.55 6.77
C GLY A 8 3.42 -3.73 5.93
N MET A 9 3.29 -4.18 4.69
CA MET A 9 4.42 -4.38 3.77
C MET A 9 5.28 -3.11 3.56
N PRO A 10 4.71 -1.96 3.14
CA PRO A 10 5.51 -0.76 2.91
C PRO A 10 6.14 -0.23 4.20
N THR A 11 5.45 -0.34 5.34
CA THR A 11 6.01 0.07 6.64
C THR A 11 7.16 -0.83 7.05
N GLY A 12 7.05 -2.15 6.89
CA GLY A 12 8.12 -3.10 7.19
C GLY A 12 9.37 -2.87 6.34
N VAL A 13 9.20 -2.68 5.02
CA VAL A 13 10.31 -2.33 4.12
C VAL A 13 10.95 -1.00 4.53
N HIS A 14 10.15 0.00 4.88
CA HIS A 14 10.66 1.29 5.32
C HIS A 14 11.46 1.20 6.62
N ALA A 15 10.97 0.42 7.60
CA ALA A 15 11.66 0.19 8.86
C ALA A 15 13.03 -0.48 8.62
N ALA A 16 13.06 -1.56 7.84
CA ALA A 16 14.31 -2.24 7.48
C ALA A 16 15.33 -1.30 6.80
N LEU A 17 14.87 -0.51 5.82
CA LEU A 17 15.71 0.47 5.12
C LEU A 17 16.14 1.67 5.97
N SER A 18 15.42 1.95 7.06
CA SER A 18 15.78 3.00 8.01
C SER A 18 16.84 2.50 8.98
N ILE A 19 16.69 1.28 9.48
CA ILE A 19 17.70 0.60 10.30
C ILE A 19 19.02 0.49 9.54
N ASP A 20 18.99 -0.01 8.30
CA ASP A 20 20.18 -0.09 7.43
C ASP A 20 20.88 1.28 7.26
N ARG A 21 20.11 2.35 7.07
CA ARG A 21 20.68 3.71 6.95
C ARG A 21 21.36 4.16 8.23
N VAL A 22 20.71 3.98 9.38
CA VAL A 22 21.24 4.38 10.68
C VAL A 22 22.54 3.64 10.96
N LEU A 23 22.58 2.33 10.71
CA LEU A 23 23.79 1.52 10.86
C LEU A 23 24.95 1.98 9.95
N ASN A 24 24.63 2.56 8.80
CA ASN A 24 25.59 3.16 7.87
C ASN A 24 25.88 4.65 8.15
N GLY A 25 25.48 5.19 9.30
CA GLY A 25 25.68 6.60 9.67
C GLY A 25 24.85 7.60 8.83
N LYS A 26 23.81 7.14 8.14
CA LYS A 26 22.93 7.96 7.29
C LYS A 26 21.61 8.23 7.98
N GLN A 27 21.03 9.39 7.71
CA GLN A 27 19.70 9.74 8.21
C GLN A 27 18.59 8.89 7.55
N PRO A 28 17.60 8.41 8.33
CA PRO A 28 16.41 7.76 7.78
C PRO A 28 15.69 8.67 6.78
N LYS A 29 15.12 8.07 5.73
CA LYS A 29 14.25 8.81 4.81
C LYS A 29 12.89 9.01 5.45
N LEU A 30 12.14 10.02 4.99
CA LEU A 30 10.74 10.18 5.37
C LEU A 30 9.90 9.03 4.80
N PHE A 31 9.04 8.44 5.64
CA PHE A 31 8.07 7.45 5.21
C PHE A 31 7.03 8.12 4.30
N ARG A 32 6.90 7.67 3.05
CA ARG A 32 5.88 8.18 2.11
C ARG A 32 5.10 7.02 1.53
N PHE A 33 3.83 6.92 1.91
CA PHE A 33 2.93 5.86 1.49
C PHE A 33 1.58 6.44 1.05
N GLY A 34 1.03 5.91 -0.04
CA GLY A 34 -0.32 6.18 -0.51
C GLY A 34 -1.09 4.87 -0.68
N TYR A 35 -2.38 4.90 -0.41
CA TYR A 35 -3.26 3.76 -0.65
C TYR A 35 -3.55 3.64 -2.15
N TYR A 36 -3.70 2.41 -2.65
CA TYR A 36 -4.16 2.17 -4.03
C TYR A 36 -5.67 2.08 -4.12
N HIS A 37 -6.28 1.47 -3.13
CA HIS A 37 -7.72 1.24 -3.03
C HIS A 37 -8.12 0.99 -1.58
N THR A 38 -9.42 1.14 -1.34
CA THR A 38 -10.09 0.86 -0.06
C THR A 38 -11.23 -0.12 -0.33
N PRO A 39 -11.02 -1.43 -0.05
CA PRO A 39 -12.04 -2.44 -0.22
C PRO A 39 -12.89 -2.58 1.06
N VAL A 40 -14.20 -2.71 0.90
CA VAL A 40 -15.18 -2.96 1.98
C VAL A 40 -16.10 -4.09 1.54
N SER A 41 -16.23 -5.13 2.34
CA SER A 41 -17.19 -6.22 2.09
C SER A 41 -18.55 -5.88 2.67
N LEU A 42 -19.61 -6.12 1.90
CA LEU A 42 -21.01 -5.91 2.30
C LEU A 42 -21.73 -7.24 2.59
N GLY A 43 -21.04 -8.37 2.45
CA GLY A 43 -21.54 -9.71 2.69
C GLY A 43 -20.66 -10.75 2.00
N ARG A 44 -21.11 -12.02 1.97
CA ARG A 44 -20.36 -13.12 1.34
C ARG A 44 -20.19 -12.93 -0.18
N ASN A 45 -21.19 -12.33 -0.82
CA ASN A 45 -21.26 -12.21 -2.28
C ASN A 45 -21.28 -10.76 -2.77
N ASP A 46 -20.97 -9.81 -1.90
CA ASP A 46 -20.98 -8.39 -2.25
C ASP A 46 -19.87 -7.59 -1.55
N ALA A 47 -19.34 -6.61 -2.28
CA ALA A 47 -18.26 -5.75 -1.83
C ALA A 47 -18.22 -4.46 -2.68
N VAL A 48 -17.52 -3.45 -2.15
CA VAL A 48 -17.16 -2.23 -2.86
C VAL A 48 -15.66 -2.03 -2.75
N VAL A 49 -15.00 -1.69 -3.86
CA VAL A 49 -13.59 -1.30 -3.89
C VAL A 49 -13.48 0.08 -4.48
N GLN A 50 -13.15 1.06 -3.64
CA GLN A 50 -12.90 2.43 -4.08
C GLN A 50 -11.42 2.58 -4.40
N PHE A 51 -11.06 2.88 -5.65
CA PHE A 51 -9.67 3.21 -5.95
C PHE A 51 -9.33 4.62 -5.47
N THR A 52 -8.11 4.80 -4.98
CA THR A 52 -7.66 6.08 -4.44
C THR A 52 -6.45 6.61 -5.22
N ARG A 53 -6.26 7.92 -5.12
CA ARG A 53 -5.01 8.56 -5.50
C ARG A 53 -4.02 8.40 -4.34
N PRO A 54 -2.70 8.62 -4.56
CA PRO A 54 -1.71 8.53 -3.49
C PRO A 54 -2.00 9.45 -2.30
N ASP A 55 -2.71 10.57 -2.54
CA ASP A 55 -3.14 11.52 -1.53
C ASP A 55 -4.43 11.11 -0.78
N ASP A 56 -4.87 9.88 -0.99
CA ASP A 56 -6.07 9.25 -0.42
C ASP A 56 -7.41 9.78 -0.97
N SER A 57 -7.38 10.72 -1.93
CA SER A 57 -8.61 11.17 -2.59
C SER A 57 -9.22 10.07 -3.48
N PRO A 58 -10.55 9.92 -3.51
CA PRO A 58 -11.20 8.89 -4.31
C PRO A 58 -11.00 9.17 -5.80
N ARG A 59 -10.71 8.11 -6.56
CA ARG A 59 -10.77 8.13 -8.03
C ARG A 59 -12.22 7.93 -8.48
N ARG A 60 -12.52 8.30 -9.73
CA ARG A 60 -13.83 8.02 -10.36
C ARG A 60 -14.09 6.53 -10.57
N ILE A 61 -13.05 5.70 -10.48
CA ILE A 61 -13.14 4.26 -10.69
C ILE A 61 -13.43 3.59 -9.35
N CYS A 62 -14.51 2.82 -9.31
CA CYS A 62 -14.85 1.92 -8.22
C CYS A 62 -15.33 0.58 -8.78
N LEU A 63 -15.16 -0.50 -8.03
CA LEU A 63 -15.76 -1.79 -8.32
C LEU A 63 -16.84 -2.07 -7.28
N THR A 64 -17.94 -2.68 -7.71
CA THR A 64 -19.05 -3.08 -6.84
C THR A 64 -19.47 -4.52 -7.13
N GLY A 65 -20.28 -5.11 -6.25
CA GLY A 65 -20.87 -6.43 -6.50
C GLY A 65 -19.84 -7.55 -6.57
N ARG A 66 -20.14 -8.54 -7.41
CA ARG A 66 -19.30 -9.73 -7.60
C ARG A 66 -17.91 -9.41 -8.17
N MET A 67 -17.75 -8.31 -8.91
CA MET A 67 -16.44 -7.90 -9.42
C MET A 67 -15.52 -7.42 -8.30
N ALA A 68 -16.06 -6.66 -7.35
CA ALA A 68 -15.33 -6.24 -6.15
C ALA A 68 -14.91 -7.45 -5.30
N VAL A 69 -15.79 -8.46 -5.16
CA VAL A 69 -15.48 -9.71 -4.46
C VAL A 69 -14.31 -10.43 -5.13
N ARG A 70 -14.38 -10.69 -6.44
CA ARG A 70 -13.30 -11.37 -7.18
C ARG A 70 -11.98 -10.61 -7.09
N TYR A 71 -12.02 -9.28 -7.19
CA TYR A 71 -10.84 -8.45 -7.02
C TYR A 71 -10.21 -8.62 -5.64
N LYS A 72 -11.01 -8.51 -4.58
CA LYS A 72 -10.54 -8.67 -3.20
C LYS A 72 -9.90 -10.05 -2.95
N GLU A 73 -10.55 -11.11 -3.42
CA GLU A 73 -10.04 -12.49 -3.30
C GLU A 73 -8.69 -12.63 -4.04
N THR A 74 -8.60 -12.08 -5.25
CA THR A 74 -7.34 -12.10 -6.02
C THR A 74 -6.22 -11.36 -5.29
N VAL A 75 -6.50 -10.17 -4.75
CA VAL A 75 -5.52 -9.39 -3.98
C VAL A 75 -5.08 -10.15 -2.73
N THR A 76 -6.02 -10.77 -2.00
CA THR A 76 -5.73 -11.52 -0.77
C THR A 76 -4.97 -12.82 -1.02
N ALA A 77 -5.21 -13.49 -2.15
CA ALA A 77 -4.49 -14.70 -2.56
C ALA A 77 -3.12 -14.40 -3.20
N SER A 78 -2.86 -13.15 -3.59
CA SER A 78 -1.61 -12.74 -4.25
C SER A 78 -0.32 -12.73 -3.41
N PRO A 79 -0.28 -12.82 -2.07
CA PRO A 79 0.98 -12.75 -1.31
C PRO A 79 2.02 -13.81 -1.69
N TRP A 80 1.62 -15.07 -1.83
CA TRP A 80 2.56 -16.15 -2.16
C TRP A 80 3.12 -16.04 -3.59
N PRO A 81 2.29 -15.83 -4.63
CA PRO A 81 2.77 -15.50 -5.97
C PRO A 81 3.67 -14.25 -6.01
N THR A 82 3.32 -13.22 -5.24
CA THR A 82 4.10 -11.97 -5.16
C THR A 82 5.45 -12.23 -4.50
N TYR A 83 5.51 -13.00 -3.42
CA TYR A 83 6.75 -13.40 -2.77
C TYR A 83 7.66 -14.20 -3.72
N GLY A 84 7.10 -15.16 -4.46
CA GLY A 84 7.83 -15.91 -5.48
C GLY A 84 8.40 -15.01 -6.58
N ARG A 85 7.63 -14.00 -7.02
CA ARG A 85 8.09 -13.00 -8.00
C ARG A 85 9.19 -12.11 -7.43
N MET A 86 9.06 -11.68 -6.17
CA MET A 86 10.05 -10.85 -5.49
C MET A 86 11.39 -11.56 -5.31
N LYS A 87 11.41 -12.88 -5.08
CA LYS A 87 12.67 -13.66 -5.06
C LYS A 87 13.40 -13.63 -6.40
N LYS A 88 12.67 -13.67 -7.52
CA LYS A 88 13.25 -13.67 -8.86
C LYS A 88 13.61 -12.27 -9.35
N MET A 89 12.87 -11.25 -8.90
CA MET A 89 13.09 -9.86 -9.30
C MET A 89 12.86 -8.92 -8.10
N PRO A 90 13.87 -8.71 -7.25
CA PRO A 90 13.72 -7.95 -6.00
C PRO A 90 13.37 -6.47 -6.22
N VAL A 91 13.73 -5.91 -7.38
CA VAL A 91 13.42 -4.52 -7.75
C VAL A 91 11.91 -4.30 -7.97
N SER A 92 11.14 -5.36 -8.23
CA SER A 92 9.69 -5.28 -8.49
C SER A 92 8.85 -4.97 -7.24
N GLY A 93 9.37 -5.21 -6.03
CA GLY A 93 8.65 -4.97 -4.77
C GLY A 93 8.62 -3.49 -4.32
N VAL A 94 9.20 -2.58 -5.10
CA VAL A 94 9.52 -1.19 -4.68
C VAL A 94 8.61 -0.14 -5.32
N PHE A 95 7.72 -0.51 -6.25
CA PHE A 95 6.78 0.43 -6.85
C PHE A 95 5.51 0.56 -5.99
N TRP A 96 5.65 1.25 -4.86
CA TRP A 96 4.50 1.77 -4.10
C TRP A 96 4.22 3.21 -4.50
N PRO A 97 2.96 3.67 -4.46
CA PRO A 97 2.65 5.05 -4.75
C PRO A 97 3.25 5.90 -3.63
N ARG A 98 4.27 6.67 -3.98
CA ARG A 98 4.91 7.62 -3.06
C ARG A 98 4.10 8.91 -3.08
N GLY A 99 3.15 9.10 -2.17
CA GLY A 99 2.31 10.30 -2.28
C GLY A 99 1.22 10.58 -1.27
N GLY A 100 1.34 10.18 0.00
CA GLY A 100 0.37 10.61 1.02
C GLY A 100 0.49 12.10 1.37
N ARG A 101 -0.62 12.85 1.29
CA ARG A 101 -0.76 14.22 1.85
C ARG A 101 -0.41 14.24 3.34
N PHE A 102 -0.71 13.15 4.03
CA PHE A 102 -0.48 12.92 5.46
C PHE A 102 0.96 12.60 5.86
N THR A 103 1.85 12.33 4.89
CA THR A 103 3.28 12.03 5.15
C THR A 103 4.22 13.17 4.69
N ARG A 104 3.67 14.31 4.27
CA ARG A 104 4.47 15.52 4.11
C ARG A 104 4.72 16.10 5.49
N VAL A 105 5.98 16.30 5.85
CA VAL A 105 6.32 17.26 6.91
C VAL A 105 5.77 18.60 6.41
N ARG A 106 4.77 19.16 7.08
CA ARG A 106 4.52 20.59 6.95
C ARG A 106 5.77 21.23 7.52
N GLU A 107 6.58 21.91 6.71
CA GLU A 107 7.47 22.91 7.28
C GLU A 107 6.57 23.82 8.12
N ALA A 108 6.79 23.79 9.44
CA ALA A 108 6.23 24.79 10.33
C ALA A 108 6.85 26.11 9.86
N ARG A 109 6.06 26.90 9.16
CA ARG A 109 6.39 28.28 8.85
C ARG A 109 6.02 29.14 10.04
#